data_AF-A0A5C9E6Z3-F1
#
_entry.id   AF-A0A5C9E6Z3-F1
#
_cell.length_a   1.000
_cell.length_b   1.000
_cell.length_c   1.000
_cell.angle_alpha   90.00
_cell.angle_beta   90.00
_cell.angle_gamma   90.00
#
_symmetry.space_group_name_H-M   'P 1'
#
loop_
_entity.id
_entity.type
_entity.pdbx_description
1 polymer ?
#
loop_
_entity_poly.entity_id
_entity_poly.type
_entity_poly.pdbx_seq_one_letter_code
_entity_poly.pdbx_strand_id
1 'polypeptide(L)'
;MTEYYLDIETLGVNPERNKLITIQYQQLDTTTGKPTGPLTILKEWESSEKEMLRDFIDIINPDNSWDFIPVGYNLRFELYFLQARLRKLLKFDLSDEWLYYDLPRIDVKSTIVMMNQGQFKGSSLEWFVKSELQDNQVSIWYARKEYHLIEKYIEEAASRFLHAYQYLKKQLPKLHVDYIPLK
;
A
#
# COMPACT_ATOMS: atom_id res chain seq x y z
N MET A 1 8.54 7.72 14.66
CA MET A 1 8.12 7.40 13.29
C MET A 1 7.55 6.00 13.26
N THR A 2 6.54 5.77 12.45
CA THR A 2 5.83 4.50 12.47
C THR A 2 5.57 4.03 11.04
N GLU A 3 6.02 2.81 10.72
CA GLU A 3 5.80 2.20 9.41
C GLU A 3 4.45 1.48 9.38
N TYR A 4 3.73 1.63 8.27
CA TYR A 4 2.47 0.94 8.03
C TYR A 4 2.50 0.28 6.66
N TYR A 5 2.20 -1.02 6.59
CA TYR A 5 1.73 -1.59 5.33
C TYR A 5 0.49 -0.80 4.89
N LEU A 6 0.44 -0.42 3.62
CA LEU A 6 -0.70 0.25 3.00
C LEU A 6 -0.97 -0.35 1.63
N ASP A 7 -2.24 -0.63 1.38
CA ASP A 7 -2.76 -1.06 0.10
C ASP A 7 -4.26 -0.72 -0.03
N ILE A 8 -4.81 -0.72 -1.25
CA ILE A 8 -6.21 -0.42 -1.50
C ILE A 8 -6.83 -1.35 -2.55
N GLU A 9 -8.14 -1.59 -2.45
CA GLU A 9 -8.89 -2.20 -3.55
C GLU A 9 -9.83 -1.19 -4.21
N THR A 10 -9.92 -1.26 -5.54
CA THR A 10 -10.72 -0.35 -6.36
C THR A 10 -11.51 -1.10 -7.43
N LEU A 11 -12.59 -0.50 -7.93
CA LEU A 11 -13.34 -1.05 -9.07
C LEU A 11 -12.74 -0.69 -10.43
N GLY A 12 -11.46 -0.31 -10.47
CA GLY A 12 -10.72 0.10 -11.65
C GLY A 12 -9.78 1.27 -11.37
N VAL A 13 -8.89 1.55 -12.33
CA VAL A 13 -7.70 2.38 -12.12
C VAL A 13 -7.92 3.89 -12.15
N ASN A 14 -9.11 4.37 -12.55
CA ASN A 14 -9.36 5.80 -12.69
C ASN A 14 -10.19 6.33 -11.50
N PRO A 15 -9.59 7.09 -10.55
CA PRO A 15 -10.32 7.56 -9.37
C PRO A 15 -11.47 8.52 -9.68
N GLU A 16 -11.51 9.14 -10.85
CA GLU A 16 -12.64 9.99 -11.25
C GLU A 16 -13.88 9.17 -11.61
N ARG A 17 -13.70 7.91 -12.03
CA ARG A 17 -14.78 7.05 -12.54
C ARG A 17 -15.03 5.83 -11.66
N ASN A 18 -13.99 5.33 -11.03
CA ASN A 18 -13.99 4.11 -10.24
C ASN A 18 -14.06 4.44 -8.75
N LYS A 19 -14.58 3.48 -7.99
CA LYS A 19 -14.82 3.55 -6.55
C LYS A 19 -13.63 2.94 -5.81
N LEU A 20 -13.24 3.55 -4.70
CA LEU A 20 -12.39 2.92 -3.68
C LEU A 20 -13.29 2.04 -2.80
N ILE A 21 -12.96 0.76 -2.66
CA ILE A 21 -13.82 -0.19 -1.92
C ILE A 21 -13.23 -0.66 -0.60
N THR A 22 -11.90 -0.72 -0.50
CA THR A 22 -11.22 -0.98 0.77
C THR A 22 -9.98 -0.10 0.93
N ILE A 23 -9.62 0.13 2.18
CA ILE A 23 -8.29 0.62 2.57
C ILE A 23 -7.77 -0.35 3.61
N GLN A 24 -6.63 -0.98 3.35
CA GLN A 24 -6.02 -1.92 4.27
C GLN A 24 -4.69 -1.39 4.77
N TYR A 25 -4.48 -1.47 6.10
CA TYR A 25 -3.23 -1.04 6.71
C TYR A 25 -2.88 -1.84 7.96
N GLN A 26 -1.58 -1.93 8.25
CA GLN A 26 -1.09 -2.66 9.41
C GLN A 26 0.22 -2.06 9.91
N GLN A 27 0.27 -1.74 11.20
CA GLN A 27 1.48 -1.20 11.82
C GLN A 27 2.61 -2.22 11.83
N LEU A 28 3.81 -1.78 11.43
CA LEU A 28 5.00 -2.61 11.30
C LEU A 28 6.10 -2.17 12.26
N ASP A 29 6.84 -3.14 12.78
CA ASP A 29 8.10 -2.89 13.46
C ASP A 29 9.12 -2.38 12.43
N THR A 30 9.63 -1.16 12.66
CA THR A 30 10.49 -0.45 11.72
C THR A 30 11.81 -1.20 11.41
N THR A 31 12.28 -2.07 12.30
CA THR A 31 13.55 -2.79 12.09
C THR A 31 13.34 -4.09 11.33
N THR A 32 12.31 -4.86 11.68
CA THR A 32 12.09 -6.21 11.19
C THR A 32 11.04 -6.31 10.08
N GLY A 33 10.17 -5.31 9.94
CA GLY A 33 9.01 -5.33 9.04
C GLY A 33 7.89 -6.27 9.52
N LYS A 34 7.98 -6.78 10.76
CA LYS A 34 6.95 -7.66 11.34
C LYS A 34 5.72 -6.83 11.76
N PRO A 35 4.50 -7.35 11.59
CA PRO A 35 3.32 -6.73 12.15
C PRO A 35 3.40 -6.58 13.67
N THR A 36 2.96 -5.43 14.17
CA THR A 36 2.85 -5.14 15.62
C THR A 36 1.40 -5.13 16.12
N GLY A 37 0.44 -5.24 15.20
CA GLY A 37 -1.00 -5.34 15.48
C GLY A 37 -1.72 -6.09 14.35
N PRO A 38 -3.06 -6.24 14.44
CA PRO A 38 -3.85 -6.90 13.40
C PRO A 38 -3.89 -6.07 12.10
N LEU A 39 -4.15 -6.74 10.98
CA LEU A 39 -4.47 -6.07 9.72
C LEU A 39 -5.82 -5.39 9.88
N THR A 40 -5.86 -4.08 9.64
CA THR A 40 -7.11 -3.33 9.60
C THR A 40 -7.56 -3.23 8.15
N ILE A 41 -8.82 -3.58 7.88
CA ILE A 41 -9.44 -3.45 6.55
C ILE A 41 -10.67 -2.57 6.72
N LEU A 42 -10.57 -1.32 6.30
CA LEU A 42 -11.73 -0.45 6.18
C LEU A 42 -12.49 -0.84 4.92
N LYS A 43 -13.81 -0.97 5.04
CA LYS A 43 -14.66 -1.55 4.00
C LYS A 43 -15.82 -0.62 3.73
N GLU A 44 -15.96 -0.19 2.48
CA GLU A 44 -17.01 0.77 2.14
C GLU A 44 -18.42 0.16 2.31
N TRP A 45 -18.56 -1.16 2.12
CA TRP A 45 -19.85 -1.86 2.23
C TRP A 45 -20.35 -2.05 3.67
N GLU A 46 -19.51 -1.74 4.67
CA GLU A 46 -19.91 -1.70 6.09
C GLU A 46 -20.33 -0.30 6.53
N SER A 47 -19.97 0.73 5.77
CA SER A 47 -20.31 2.13 6.04
C SER A 47 -20.62 2.88 4.74
N SER A 48 -19.63 3.60 4.21
CA SER A 48 -19.61 4.15 2.87
C SER A 48 -18.17 4.51 2.51
N GLU A 49 -17.89 4.72 1.22
CA GLU A 49 -16.57 5.22 0.78
C GLU A 49 -16.22 6.55 1.46
N LYS A 50 -17.21 7.39 1.74
CA LYS A 50 -17.02 8.70 2.38
C LYS A 50 -16.62 8.57 3.85
N GLU A 51 -17.27 7.70 4.60
CA GLU A 51 -16.92 7.47 6.02
C GLU A 51 -15.57 6.75 6.13
N MET A 52 -15.33 5.72 5.30
CA MET A 52 -14.03 5.03 5.22
C MET A 52 -12.86 6.01 4.99
N LEU A 53 -13.03 6.98 4.09
CA LEU A 53 -12.01 8.00 3.85
C LEU A 53 -11.82 8.95 5.04
N ARG A 54 -12.88 9.29 5.78
CA ARG A 54 -12.77 10.12 6.99
C ARG A 54 -11.99 9.39 8.07
N ASP A 55 -12.37 8.14 8.33
CA ASP A 55 -11.68 7.30 9.29
C ASP A 55 -10.19 7.19 8.94
N PHE A 56 -9.86 7.10 7.65
CA PHE A 56 -8.47 7.02 7.22
C PHE A 56 -7.68 8.34 7.31
N ILE A 57 -8.32 9.52 7.21
CA ILE A 57 -7.63 10.82 7.41
C ILE A 57 -7.03 10.90 8.82
N ASP A 58 -7.77 10.46 9.83
CA ASP A 58 -7.31 10.49 11.22
C ASP A 58 -6.12 9.54 11.44
N ILE A 59 -6.06 8.45 10.67
CA ILE A 59 -4.97 7.47 10.73
C ILE A 59 -3.71 7.98 10.01
N ILE A 60 -3.84 8.58 8.83
CA ILE A 60 -2.68 9.08 8.07
C ILE A 60 -2.08 10.34 8.70
N ASN A 61 -2.86 11.06 9.53
CA ASN A 61 -2.46 12.24 10.28
C ASN A 61 -1.57 13.22 9.47
N PRO A 62 -2.15 13.97 8.51
CA PRO A 62 -1.36 14.82 7.62
C PRO A 62 -0.57 15.92 8.35
N ASP A 63 -0.98 16.30 9.56
CA ASP A 63 -0.30 17.27 10.41
C ASP A 63 1.06 16.76 10.93
N ASN A 64 1.30 15.45 10.90
CA ASN A 64 2.58 14.84 11.26
C ASN A 64 2.88 13.61 10.38
N SER A 65 3.58 13.85 9.26
CA SER A 65 3.88 12.81 8.26
C SER A 65 4.75 11.65 8.77
N TRP A 66 5.36 11.78 9.96
CA TRP A 66 6.12 10.69 10.59
C TRP A 66 5.25 9.70 11.37
N ASP A 67 3.99 10.05 11.65
CA ASP A 67 3.07 9.17 12.36
C ASP A 67 2.56 8.03 11.46
N PHE A 68 2.58 8.22 10.15
CA PHE A 68 2.18 7.21 9.17
C PHE A 68 3.14 7.20 7.97
N ILE A 69 4.15 6.33 8.02
CA ILE A 69 5.03 6.05 6.87
C ILE A 69 4.44 4.89 6.07
N PRO A 70 3.81 5.12 4.91
CA PRO A 70 3.30 4.03 4.09
C PRO A 70 4.44 3.18 3.52
N VAL A 71 4.23 1.88 3.60
CA VAL A 71 5.07 0.81 3.07
C VAL A 71 4.19 -0.02 2.14
N GLY A 72 4.59 -0.13 0.88
CA GLY A 72 3.78 -0.82 -0.12
C GLY A 72 4.53 -1.06 -1.41
N TYR A 73 3.83 -1.57 -2.42
CA TYR A 73 4.35 -1.75 -3.76
C TYR A 73 3.60 -0.80 -4.70
N ASN A 74 4.34 0.06 -5.40
CA ASN A 74 3.76 1.04 -6.32
C ASN A 74 2.84 2.08 -5.64
N LEU A 75 3.18 2.50 -4.41
CA LEU A 75 2.44 3.43 -3.54
C LEU A 75 1.93 4.72 -4.22
N ARG A 76 2.55 5.09 -5.35
CA ARG A 76 2.04 6.17 -6.20
C ARG A 76 0.58 5.95 -6.60
N PHE A 77 0.16 4.71 -6.88
CA PHE A 77 -1.22 4.41 -7.24
C PHE A 77 -2.16 4.66 -6.06
N GLU A 78 -1.86 4.06 -4.90
CA GLU A 78 -2.64 4.16 -3.67
C GLU A 78 -2.82 5.63 -3.28
N LEU A 79 -1.71 6.37 -3.18
CA LEU A 79 -1.67 7.76 -2.75
C LEU A 79 -2.42 8.69 -3.73
N TYR A 80 -2.23 8.51 -5.03
CA TYR A 80 -2.97 9.28 -6.05
C TYR A 80 -4.48 9.01 -5.98
N PHE A 81 -4.86 7.72 -5.85
CA PHE A 81 -6.26 7.34 -5.81
C PHE A 81 -6.93 7.93 -4.57
N LEU A 82 -6.32 7.77 -3.39
CA LEU A 82 -6.79 8.35 -2.13
C LEU A 82 -6.96 9.87 -2.23
N GLN A 83 -5.95 10.60 -2.70
CA GLN A 83 -6.01 12.06 -2.87
C GLN A 83 -7.18 12.48 -3.76
N ALA A 84 -7.35 11.85 -4.92
CA ALA A 84 -8.43 12.15 -5.85
C ALA A 84 -9.81 11.89 -5.23
N ARG A 85 -9.98 10.78 -4.49
CA ARG A 85 -11.25 10.46 -3.82
C ARG A 85 -11.54 11.41 -2.66
N LEU A 86 -10.54 11.78 -1.86
CA LEU A 86 -10.65 12.78 -0.79
C LEU A 86 -11.12 14.14 -1.33
N ARG A 87 -10.48 14.64 -2.40
CA ARG A 87 -10.88 15.89 -3.06
C ARG A 87 -12.32 15.83 -3.56
N LYS A 88 -12.69 14.71 -4.20
CA LYS A 88 -14.01 14.53 -4.80
C LYS A 88 -15.12 14.46 -3.75
N LEU A 89 -14.96 13.64 -2.73
CA LEU A 89 -16.02 13.25 -1.78
C LEU A 89 -16.06 14.09 -0.49
N LEU A 90 -14.90 14.55 -0.02
CA LEU A 90 -14.77 15.25 1.25
C LEU A 90 -14.40 16.72 1.09
N LYS A 91 -14.03 17.17 -0.11
CA LYS A 91 -13.41 18.50 -0.32
C LYS A 91 -12.17 18.70 0.55
N PHE A 92 -11.52 17.59 0.90
CA PHE A 92 -10.28 17.55 1.65
C PHE A 92 -9.13 17.34 0.67
N ASP A 93 -8.07 18.11 0.82
CA ASP A 93 -6.92 18.07 -0.07
C ASP A 93 -5.67 17.64 0.71
N LEU A 94 -5.16 16.45 0.39
CA LEU A 94 -3.76 16.13 0.66
C LEU A 94 -2.96 16.86 -0.41
N SER A 95 -2.32 17.97 -0.07
CA SER A 95 -1.64 18.81 -1.06
C SER A 95 -0.60 18.00 -1.84
N ASP A 96 -0.37 18.39 -3.09
CA ASP A 96 0.67 17.75 -3.92
C ASP A 96 2.06 17.94 -3.26
N GLU A 97 2.28 19.08 -2.60
CA GLU A 97 3.48 19.34 -1.82
C GLU A 97 3.67 18.27 -0.72
N TRP A 98 2.65 18.07 0.10
CA TRP A 98 2.69 17.07 1.17
C TRP A 98 2.88 15.65 0.62
N LEU A 99 2.10 15.27 -0.40
CA LEU A 99 2.10 13.92 -0.95
C LEU A 99 3.42 13.55 -1.63
N TYR A 100 4.06 14.49 -2.32
CA TYR A 100 5.24 14.22 -3.14
C TYR A 100 6.57 14.61 -2.47
N TYR A 101 6.57 15.55 -1.52
CA TYR A 101 7.77 16.06 -0.87
C TYR A 101 7.84 15.75 0.62
N ASP A 102 6.74 15.93 1.38
CA ASP A 102 6.80 15.84 2.85
C ASP A 102 6.49 14.45 3.41
N LEU A 103 5.70 13.64 2.70
CA LEU A 103 5.32 12.30 3.13
C LEU A 103 6.48 11.31 2.91
N PRO A 104 7.18 10.86 3.96
CA PRO A 104 8.13 9.76 3.84
C PRO A 104 7.38 8.49 3.43
N ARG A 105 7.99 7.66 2.58
CA ARG A 105 7.39 6.39 2.13
C ARG A 105 8.43 5.36 1.78
N ILE A 106 8.06 4.09 1.91
CA ILE A 106 8.85 2.96 1.46
C ILE A 106 8.07 2.24 0.35
N ASP A 107 8.31 2.66 -0.89
CA ASP A 107 7.80 1.96 -2.07
C ASP A 107 8.82 0.91 -2.52
N VAL A 108 8.48 -0.37 -2.33
CA VAL A 108 9.40 -1.48 -2.64
C VAL A 108 9.56 -1.74 -4.14
N LYS A 109 8.79 -1.05 -5.00
CA LYS A 109 8.85 -1.25 -6.45
C LYS A 109 10.26 -1.03 -7.01
N SER A 110 10.94 0.04 -6.62
CA SER A 110 12.30 0.31 -7.09
C SER A 110 13.28 -0.75 -6.58
N THR A 111 13.10 -1.24 -5.36
CA THR A 111 13.89 -2.35 -4.82
C THR A 111 13.71 -3.61 -5.66
N ILE A 112 12.48 -3.98 -6.02
CA ILE A 112 12.20 -5.14 -6.86
C ILE A 112 12.79 -4.97 -8.27
N VAL A 113 12.72 -3.76 -8.86
CA VAL A 113 13.39 -3.46 -10.13
C VAL A 113 14.90 -3.70 -10.04
N MET A 114 15.54 -3.24 -8.97
CA MET A 114 16.97 -3.48 -8.77
C MET A 114 17.30 -4.97 -8.61
N MET A 115 16.46 -5.72 -7.91
CA MET A 115 16.60 -7.19 -7.78
C MET A 115 16.43 -7.91 -9.12
N ASN A 116 15.61 -7.36 -10.02
CA ASN A 116 15.47 -7.83 -11.39
C ASN A 116 16.52 -7.19 -12.33
N GLN A 117 17.76 -7.02 -11.85
CA GLN A 117 18.88 -6.51 -12.65
C GLN A 117 18.62 -5.13 -13.28
N GLY A 118 17.81 -4.30 -12.61
CA GLY A 118 17.43 -2.96 -13.09
C GLY A 118 16.39 -2.97 -14.20
N GLN A 119 15.82 -4.13 -14.58
CA GLN A 119 14.77 -4.19 -15.59
C GLN A 119 13.43 -3.77 -14.99
N PHE A 120 12.69 -2.92 -15.68
CA PHE A 120 11.31 -2.60 -15.27
C PHE A 120 10.32 -3.69 -15.69
N LYS A 121 10.55 -4.29 -16.86
CA LYS A 121 9.69 -5.36 -17.38
C LYS A 121 9.93 -6.64 -16.59
N GLY A 122 8.83 -7.23 -16.08
CA GLY A 122 8.89 -8.44 -15.25
C GLY A 122 9.16 -8.18 -13.76
N SER A 123 9.22 -6.92 -13.32
CA SER A 123 9.50 -6.54 -11.92
C SER A 123 8.23 -6.26 -11.14
N SER A 124 7.31 -7.23 -11.15
CA SER A 124 6.07 -7.12 -10.40
C SER A 124 6.21 -7.72 -8.99
N LEU A 125 5.28 -7.36 -8.09
CA LEU A 125 5.24 -7.99 -6.77
C LEU A 125 4.95 -9.49 -6.92
N GLU A 126 4.06 -9.87 -7.83
CA GLU A 126 3.70 -11.24 -8.17
C GLU A 126 4.91 -12.06 -8.60
N TRP A 127 5.77 -11.49 -9.44
CA TRP A 127 7.04 -12.11 -9.83
C TRP A 127 7.92 -12.35 -8.60
N PHE A 128 8.05 -11.35 -7.73
CA PHE A 128 8.91 -11.43 -6.56
C PHE A 128 8.41 -12.46 -5.53
N VAL A 129 7.10 -12.48 -5.25
CA VAL A 129 6.48 -13.40 -4.29
C VAL A 129 6.09 -14.75 -4.92
N LYS A 130 6.39 -14.94 -6.22
CA LYS A 130 6.09 -16.15 -7.00
C LYS A 130 4.62 -16.57 -6.92
N SER A 131 3.73 -15.62 -7.17
CA SER A 131 2.29 -15.81 -7.08
C SER A 131 1.59 -15.48 -8.39
N GLU A 132 0.48 -16.16 -8.66
CA GLU A 132 -0.50 -15.76 -9.66
C GLU A 132 -1.70 -15.15 -8.91
N LEU A 133 -1.61 -13.87 -8.50
CA LEU A 133 -2.78 -13.17 -7.99
C LEU A 133 -3.69 -12.85 -9.19
N GLN A 134 -4.95 -13.30 -9.14
CA GLN A 134 -5.94 -12.97 -10.17
C GLN A 134 -6.61 -11.63 -9.83
N ASP A 135 -5.90 -10.53 -10.11
CA ASP A 135 -6.36 -9.14 -9.89
C ASP A 135 -7.75 -8.84 -10.50
N ASN A 136 -8.15 -9.55 -11.55
CA ASN A 136 -9.39 -9.29 -12.27
C ASN A 136 -10.67 -9.80 -11.58
N GLN A 137 -10.56 -10.47 -10.42
CA GLN A 137 -11.71 -11.06 -9.75
C GLN A 137 -12.39 -10.11 -8.76
N VAL A 138 -11.68 -9.11 -8.21
CA VAL A 138 -12.22 -8.21 -7.17
C VAL A 138 -13.48 -7.50 -7.64
N SER A 139 -13.48 -6.96 -8.87
CA SER A 139 -14.66 -6.30 -9.44
C SER A 139 -15.85 -7.25 -9.65
N ILE A 140 -15.57 -8.52 -9.98
CA ILE A 140 -16.60 -9.56 -10.17
C ILE A 140 -17.22 -9.94 -8.83
N TRP A 141 -16.40 -10.23 -7.83
CA TRP A 141 -16.85 -10.55 -6.47
C TRP A 141 -17.65 -9.40 -5.87
N TYR A 142 -17.18 -8.17 -6.05
CA TYR A 142 -17.89 -6.98 -5.58
C TYR A 142 -19.28 -6.86 -6.22
N ALA A 143 -19.38 -7.03 -7.55
CA ALA A 143 -20.67 -6.99 -8.25
C ALA A 143 -21.65 -8.08 -7.78
N ARG A 144 -21.13 -9.23 -7.34
CA ARG A 144 -21.91 -10.34 -6.77
C ARG A 144 -22.13 -10.23 -5.26
N LYS A 145 -21.58 -9.19 -4.61
CA LYS A 145 -21.56 -9.03 -3.14
C LYS A 145 -20.88 -10.17 -2.40
N GLU A 146 -19.94 -10.85 -3.06
CA GLU A 146 -19.10 -11.90 -2.48
C GLU A 146 -17.94 -11.28 -1.69
N TYR A 147 -18.24 -10.37 -0.76
CA TYR A 147 -17.25 -9.55 -0.06
C TYR A 147 -16.22 -10.37 0.74
N HIS A 148 -16.63 -11.52 1.29
CA HIS A 148 -15.74 -12.44 1.98
C HIS A 148 -14.58 -12.95 1.10
N LEU A 149 -14.76 -13.04 -0.23
CA LEU A 149 -13.68 -13.41 -1.15
C LEU A 149 -12.69 -12.26 -1.33
N ILE A 150 -13.16 -11.02 -1.33
CA ILE A 150 -12.32 -9.82 -1.38
C ILE A 150 -11.51 -9.71 -0.09
N GLU A 151 -12.13 -9.92 1.08
CA GLU A 151 -11.44 -9.90 2.37
C GLU A 151 -10.33 -10.97 2.41
N LYS A 152 -10.63 -12.21 2.02
CA LYS A 152 -9.63 -13.28 1.93
C LYS A 152 -8.49 -12.95 0.96
N TYR A 153 -8.81 -12.34 -0.18
CA TYR A 153 -7.81 -11.89 -1.15
C TYR A 153 -6.85 -10.86 -0.54
N ILE A 154 -7.40 -9.85 0.15
CA ILE A 154 -6.63 -8.81 0.83
C ILE A 154 -5.72 -9.43 1.90
N GLU A 155 -6.23 -10.35 2.72
CA GLU A 155 -5.42 -11.04 3.74
C GLU A 155 -4.26 -11.83 3.13
N GLU A 156 -4.50 -12.55 2.03
CA GLU A 156 -3.47 -13.28 1.31
C GLU A 156 -2.43 -12.35 0.66
N ALA A 157 -2.87 -11.26 0.04
CA ALA A 157 -2.01 -10.25 -0.57
C ALA A 157 -1.12 -9.56 0.48
N ALA A 158 -1.71 -9.13 1.59
CA ALA A 158 -0.99 -8.53 2.72
C ALA A 158 0.04 -9.50 3.30
N SER A 159 -0.33 -10.76 3.54
CA SER A 159 0.58 -11.79 4.07
C SER A 159 1.79 -12.00 3.16
N ARG A 160 1.57 -12.08 1.83
CA ARG A 160 2.64 -12.22 0.84
C ARG A 160 3.56 -11.00 0.80
N PHE A 161 2.97 -9.80 0.78
CA PHE A 161 3.73 -8.56 0.81
C PHE A 161 4.62 -8.48 2.07
N LEU A 162 4.04 -8.74 3.24
CA LEU A 162 4.74 -8.69 4.53
C LEU A 162 5.88 -9.70 4.61
N HIS A 163 5.68 -10.92 4.07
CA HIS A 163 6.74 -11.91 3.99
C HIS A 163 7.91 -11.41 3.11
N ALA A 164 7.60 -10.85 1.94
CA ALA A 164 8.59 -10.22 1.06
C ALA A 164 9.30 -9.04 1.75
N TYR A 165 8.57 -8.16 2.41
CA TYR A 165 9.12 -6.99 3.07
C TYR A 165 10.06 -7.35 4.22
N GLN A 166 9.69 -8.31 5.06
CA GLN A 166 10.54 -8.84 6.13
C GLN A 166 11.84 -9.44 5.58
N TYR A 167 11.77 -10.13 4.43
CA TYR A 167 12.96 -10.60 3.74
C TYR A 167 13.85 -9.43 3.31
N LEU A 168 13.29 -8.39 2.68
CA LEU A 168 14.05 -7.21 2.25
C LEU A 168 14.71 -6.49 3.44
N LYS A 169 13.98 -6.24 4.53
CA LYS A 169 14.50 -5.64 5.78
C LYS A 169 15.69 -6.43 6.34
N LYS A 170 15.64 -7.76 6.25
CA LYS A 170 16.72 -8.64 6.72
C LYS A 170 17.95 -8.64 5.80
N GLN A 171 17.78 -8.52 4.49
CA GLN A 171 18.87 -8.70 3.53
C GLN A 171 19.52 -7.39 3.09
N LEU A 172 18.75 -6.34 2.82
CA LEU A 172 19.27 -5.09 2.26
C LEU A 172 20.36 -4.41 3.11
N PRO A 173 20.27 -4.36 4.46
CA PRO A 173 21.32 -3.73 5.26
C PRO A 173 22.71 -4.37 5.09
N LYS A 174 22.78 -5.63 4.66
CA LYS A 174 24.05 -6.33 4.42
C LYS A 174 24.80 -5.73 3.23
N LEU A 175 24.08 -5.20 2.24
CA LEU A 175 24.69 -4.55 1.08
C LEU A 175 25.52 -3.33 1.48
N HIS A 176 25.11 -2.62 2.54
CA HIS A 176 25.88 -1.49 3.08
C HIS A 176 27.18 -1.95 3.74
N VAL A 177 27.18 -3.11 4.40
CA VAL A 177 28.39 -3.70 5.00
C VAL A 177 29.42 -4.05 3.92
N ASP A 178 28.94 -4.51 2.77
CA ASP A 178 29.80 -4.89 1.63
C ASP A 178 30.22 -3.68 0.77
N TYR A 179 29.59 -2.52 0.93
CA TYR A 179 29.86 -1.33 0.12
C TYR A 179 31.11 -0.58 0.60
N ILE A 180 32.07 -0.39 -0.30
CA ILE A 180 33.26 0.41 -0.06
C ILE A 180 33.14 1.69 -0.91
N PRO A 181 33.02 2.88 -0.31
CA PRO A 181 32.90 4.13 -1.06
C PRO A 181 34.18 4.41 -1.85
N LEU A 182 34.01 5.08 -3.00
CA LEU A 182 35.14 5.65 -3.73
C LEU A 182 35.80 6.72 -2.86
N LYS A 183 37.13 6.74 -2.84
CA LYS A 183 37.93 7.76 -2.16
C LYS A 183 37.98 9.06 -2.96
#